data_AF-A0A087TIB2-F1
#
_entry.id   AF-A0A087TIB2-F1
#
_cell.length_a   1.000
_cell.length_b   1.000
_cell.length_c   1.000
_cell.angle_alpha   90.00
_cell.angle_beta   90.00
_cell.angle_gamma   90.00
#
_symmetry.space_group_name_H-M   'P 1'
#
loop_
_entity.id
_entity.type
_entity.pdbx_description
1 polymer ?
#
loop_
_entity_poly.entity_id
_entity_poly.type
_entity_poly.pdbx_seq_one_letter_code
_entity_poly.pdbx_strand_id
1 'polypeptide(L)'
;MGVPAFFRWLSRKYPSIVVHCIEEKPKIVNGVKIPVDTSLPNPNDVEFDNLYLDMNGIIHPCCHPENKPAPKDEEEMMIAIFEYIDRIFSIVRPRRLLYMAIDGVAPRAKMNQQRSRRFRASKESVEKVDLISRLREELTSKGIQLPPEKPKEEHFDSNCITPGTPFMARLAKCLHYYIHDRLNNDPGWRNIEVILSDANVPGEGEHKIMDFIRRQRANPDHDANTRHCLCGADGNTILIFSAC
;
A
#
# COMPACT_ATOMS: atom_id res chain seq x y z
N MET A 1 -20.97 4.66 1.77
CA MET A 1 -20.44 4.39 3.13
C MET A 1 -18.92 4.42 3.05
N GLY A 2 -18.22 5.04 4.00
CA GLY A 2 -16.74 5.00 4.02
C GLY A 2 -16.22 3.63 4.49
N VAL A 3 -14.96 3.30 4.15
CA VAL A 3 -14.30 2.04 4.53
C VAL A 3 -14.46 1.71 6.03
N PRO A 4 -14.23 2.65 6.97
CA PRO A 4 -14.35 2.36 8.39
C PRO A 4 -15.79 1.99 8.82
N ALA A 5 -16.80 2.56 8.17
CA ALA A 5 -18.20 2.28 8.49
C ALA A 5 -18.62 0.90 7.99
N PHE A 6 -18.23 0.54 6.77
CA PHE A 6 -18.50 -0.79 6.21
C PHE A 6 -17.77 -1.88 6.97
N PHE A 7 -16.47 -1.73 7.22
CA PHE A 7 -15.69 -2.71 7.97
C PHE A 7 -16.23 -2.90 9.39
N ARG A 8 -16.58 -1.81 10.08
CA ARG A 8 -17.21 -1.87 11.42
C ARG A 8 -18.54 -2.61 11.40
N TRP A 9 -19.37 -2.40 10.40
CA TRP A 9 -20.63 -3.12 10.25
C TRP A 9 -20.37 -4.62 10.03
N LEU A 10 -19.44 -4.95 9.14
CA LEU A 10 -19.11 -6.31 8.75
C LEU A 10 -18.50 -7.10 9.93
N SER A 11 -17.53 -6.52 10.64
CA SER A 11 -16.87 -7.16 11.79
C SER A 11 -17.78 -7.33 13.00
N ARG A 12 -18.75 -6.42 13.21
CA ARG A 12 -19.78 -6.59 14.24
C ARG A 12 -20.77 -7.69 13.90
N LYS A 13 -21.13 -7.82 12.62
CA LYS A 13 -22.12 -8.81 12.16
C LYS A 13 -21.53 -10.21 12.00
N TYR A 14 -20.29 -10.29 11.54
CA TYR A 14 -19.57 -11.54 11.27
C TYR A 14 -18.16 -11.47 11.90
N PRO A 15 -18.03 -11.64 13.21
CA PRO A 15 -16.75 -11.46 13.90
C PRO A 15 -15.67 -12.45 13.46
N SER A 16 -16.06 -13.65 13.01
CA SER A 16 -15.14 -14.71 12.57
C SER A 16 -14.38 -14.40 11.27
N ILE A 17 -14.75 -13.35 10.53
CA ILE A 17 -14.03 -12.96 9.31
C ILE A 17 -12.73 -12.22 9.59
N VAL A 18 -12.57 -11.71 10.82
CA VAL A 18 -11.38 -10.96 11.23
C VAL A 18 -10.47 -11.92 11.99
N VAL A 19 -9.35 -12.25 11.37
CA VAL A 19 -8.31 -13.08 11.98
C VAL A 19 -7.05 -12.24 12.07
N HIS A 20 -6.39 -12.27 13.23
CA HIS A 20 -5.10 -11.61 13.41
C HIS A 20 -4.01 -12.45 12.76
N CYS A 21 -3.22 -11.83 11.89
CA CYS A 21 -2.05 -12.46 11.32
C CYS A 21 -0.93 -12.61 12.35
N ILE A 22 -0.24 -13.74 12.29
CA ILE A 22 1.00 -14.01 13.01
C ILE A 22 2.17 -13.53 12.15
N GLU A 23 2.93 -12.59 12.70
CA GLU A 23 4.10 -11.98 12.06
C GLU A 23 5.37 -12.43 12.81
N GLU A 24 6.22 -13.22 12.14
CA GLU A 24 7.54 -13.57 12.67
C GLU A 24 8.47 -12.36 12.59
N LYS A 25 9.17 -12.08 13.70
CA LYS A 25 10.11 -10.97 13.77
C LYS A 25 11.55 -11.46 13.56
N PRO A 26 12.39 -10.70 12.86
CA PRO A 26 13.82 -10.98 12.76
C PRO A 26 14.46 -11.12 14.14
N LYS A 27 15.30 -12.14 14.31
CA LYS A 27 16.02 -12.37 15.58
C LYS A 27 17.35 -11.63 15.56
N ILE A 28 17.75 -11.06 16.69
CA ILE A 28 19.08 -10.46 16.85
C ILE A 28 19.93 -11.45 17.64
N VAL A 29 20.99 -11.96 17.02
CA VAL A 29 21.95 -12.86 17.65
C VAL A 29 23.34 -12.23 17.54
N ASN A 30 23.99 -11.96 18.67
CA ASN A 30 25.32 -11.32 18.73
C ASN A 30 25.40 -9.98 17.97
N GLY A 31 24.33 -9.18 17.98
CA GLY A 31 24.25 -7.91 17.27
C GLY A 31 23.96 -8.03 15.77
N VAL A 32 23.89 -9.25 15.23
CA VAL A 32 23.53 -9.52 13.83
C VAL A 32 22.03 -9.81 13.73
N LYS A 33 21.35 -9.08 12.85
CA LYS A 33 19.93 -9.31 12.54
C LYS A 33 19.81 -10.48 11.56
N ILE A 34 19.28 -11.60 12.04
CA ILE A 34 18.97 -12.77 11.23
C ILE A 34 17.61 -12.54 10.56
N PRO A 35 17.53 -12.54 9.21
CA PRO A 35 16.28 -12.35 8.50
C PRO A 35 15.32 -13.53 8.74
N VAL A 36 14.02 -13.28 8.55
CA VAL A 36 12.99 -14.32 8.60
C VAL A 36 13.10 -15.14 7.32
N ASP A 37 13.21 -16.46 7.44
CA ASP A 37 13.21 -17.36 6.29
C ASP A 37 11.76 -17.59 5.82
N THR A 38 11.39 -16.88 4.76
CA THR A 38 10.04 -16.93 4.17
C THR A 38 9.80 -18.18 3.33
N SER A 39 10.83 -19.00 3.08
CA SER A 39 10.68 -20.31 2.42
C SER A 39 10.07 -21.37 3.35
N LEU A 40 10.15 -21.16 4.68
CA LEU A 40 9.55 -22.04 5.67
C LEU A 40 8.01 -21.93 5.67
N PRO A 41 7.31 -22.97 6.20
CA PRO A 41 5.85 -22.97 6.31
C PRO A 41 5.29 -21.71 6.96
N ASN A 42 4.13 -21.25 6.50
CA ASN A 42 3.50 -20.04 6.99
C ASN A 42 3.02 -20.24 8.46
N PRO A 43 3.41 -19.35 9.39
CA PRO A 43 3.02 -19.47 10.81
C PRO A 43 1.52 -19.23 11.07
N ASN A 44 0.75 -18.79 10.07
CA ASN A 44 -0.69 -18.56 10.16
C ASN A 44 -1.54 -19.82 9.94
N ASP A 45 -0.92 -21.00 9.91
CA ASP A 45 -1.56 -22.30 9.60
C ASP A 45 -2.29 -22.36 8.25
N VAL A 46 -2.01 -21.39 7.37
CA VAL A 46 -2.59 -21.27 6.03
C VAL A 46 -1.49 -20.86 5.06
N GLU A 47 -1.28 -21.67 4.04
CA GLU A 47 -0.47 -21.31 2.87
C GLU A 47 -1.30 -20.55 1.85
N PHE A 48 -0.66 -19.60 1.16
CA PHE A 48 -1.25 -18.82 0.07
C PHE A 48 -0.48 -19.07 -1.21
N ASP A 49 -1.19 -19.24 -2.32
CA ASP A 49 -0.58 -19.41 -3.63
C ASP A 49 -0.22 -18.05 -4.23
N ASN A 50 -1.20 -17.15 -4.26
CA ASN A 50 -1.09 -15.87 -4.94
C ASN A 50 -1.31 -14.71 -3.97
N LEU A 51 -0.35 -13.80 -3.90
CA LEU A 51 -0.46 -12.52 -3.22
C LEU A 51 -0.65 -11.40 -4.25
N TYR A 52 -1.70 -10.61 -4.07
CA TYR A 52 -1.99 -9.44 -4.89
C TYR A 52 -1.83 -8.19 -4.01
N LEU A 53 -1.09 -7.20 -4.50
CA LEU A 53 -0.85 -5.93 -3.81
C LEU A 53 -1.48 -4.78 -4.60
N ASP A 54 -2.43 -4.09 -3.99
CA ASP A 54 -2.77 -2.73 -4.41
C ASP A 54 -1.68 -1.77 -3.89
N MET A 55 -0.76 -1.42 -4.79
CA MET A 55 0.41 -0.63 -4.46
C MET A 55 0.06 0.78 -4.00
N ASN A 56 -1.06 1.35 -4.46
CA ASN A 56 -1.46 2.69 -4.01
C ASN A 56 -1.82 2.68 -2.51
N GLY A 57 -2.37 1.58 -2.01
CA GLY A 57 -2.60 1.35 -0.58
C GLY A 57 -1.32 1.26 0.25
N ILE A 58 -0.16 1.02 -0.37
CA ILE A 58 1.16 0.98 0.28
C ILE A 58 1.90 2.33 0.13
N ILE A 59 1.91 2.88 -1.09
CA ILE A 59 2.64 4.12 -1.43
C ILE A 59 2.13 5.29 -0.57
N HIS A 60 0.81 5.46 -0.46
CA HIS A 60 0.24 6.58 0.28
C HIS A 60 0.67 6.62 1.76
N PRO A 61 0.51 5.52 2.56
CA PRO A 61 1.01 5.48 3.93
C PRO A 61 2.53 5.62 4.08
N CYS A 62 3.32 5.16 3.11
CA CYS A 62 4.78 5.28 3.15
C CYS A 62 5.24 6.72 2.87
N CYS A 63 4.54 7.47 2.03
CA CYS A 63 4.83 8.88 1.75
C CYS A 63 4.30 9.84 2.83
N HIS A 64 3.21 9.49 3.50
CA HIS A 64 2.58 10.31 4.56
C HIS A 64 2.17 9.46 5.77
N PRO A 65 3.13 8.95 6.55
CA PRO A 65 2.82 8.13 7.72
C PRO A 65 2.13 8.96 8.81
N GLU A 66 1.01 8.47 9.35
CA GLU A 66 0.28 9.17 10.43
C GLU A 66 1.04 9.14 11.78
N ASN A 67 1.84 8.10 12.03
CA ASN A 67 2.46 7.80 13.32
C ASN A 67 4.00 7.90 13.32
N LYS A 68 4.60 8.36 12.22
CA LYS A 68 6.04 8.53 12.05
C LYS A 68 6.31 9.86 11.33
N PRO A 69 7.52 10.43 11.44
CA PRO A 69 7.90 11.56 10.58
C PRO A 69 7.78 11.15 9.11
N ALA A 70 7.39 12.11 8.27
CA ALA A 70 7.38 11.90 6.82
C ALA A 70 8.82 11.66 6.33
N PRO A 71 9.01 10.79 5.32
CA PRO A 71 10.31 10.61 4.69
C PRO A 71 10.80 11.93 4.09
N LYS A 72 12.11 12.17 4.21
CA LYS A 72 12.73 13.45 3.82
C LYS A 72 12.86 13.63 2.32
N ASP A 73 13.06 12.53 1.61
CA ASP A 73 13.30 12.50 0.18
C ASP A 73 12.65 11.27 -0.47
N GLU A 74 12.70 11.21 -1.80
CA GLU A 74 12.16 10.07 -2.55
C GLU A 74 12.92 8.76 -2.26
N GLU A 75 14.18 8.80 -1.86
CA GLU A 75 14.98 7.59 -1.59
C GLU A 75 14.49 6.91 -0.30
N GLU A 76 14.30 7.68 0.77
CA GLU A 76 13.69 7.21 2.02
C GLU A 76 12.26 6.67 1.76
N MET A 77 11.49 7.29 0.84
CA MET A 77 10.17 6.78 0.43
C MET A 77 10.26 5.42 -0.26
N MET A 78 11.19 5.23 -1.19
CA MET A 78 11.35 3.94 -1.88
C MET A 78 11.76 2.84 -0.91
N ILE A 79 12.68 3.14 0.02
CA ILE A 79 13.09 2.20 1.08
C ILE A 79 11.89 1.82 1.95
N ALA A 80 11.09 2.81 2.39
CA ALA A 80 9.88 2.55 3.17
C ALA A 80 8.86 1.68 2.42
N ILE A 81 8.72 1.88 1.10
CA ILE A 81 7.87 1.03 0.25
C ILE A 81 8.41 -0.40 0.20
N PHE A 82 9.72 -0.58 -0.01
CA PHE A 82 10.35 -1.91 -0.05
C PHE A 82 10.20 -2.65 1.28
N GLU A 83 10.48 -1.99 2.40
CA GLU A 83 10.29 -2.56 3.74
C GLU A 83 8.83 -2.97 3.99
N TYR A 84 7.87 -2.20 3.49
CA TYR A 84 6.45 -2.52 3.63
C TYR A 84 6.05 -3.74 2.78
N ILE A 85 6.55 -3.84 1.55
CA ILE A 85 6.34 -5.02 0.70
C ILE A 85 6.97 -6.25 1.34
N ASP A 86 8.22 -6.15 1.82
CA ASP A 86 8.92 -7.25 2.52
C ASP A 86 8.13 -7.73 3.74
N ARG A 87 7.59 -6.79 4.52
CA ARG A 87 6.74 -7.10 5.67
C ARG A 87 5.50 -7.88 5.24
N ILE A 88 4.74 -7.42 4.23
CA ILE A 88 3.56 -8.16 3.74
C ILE A 88 3.96 -9.53 3.20
N PHE A 89 5.05 -9.60 2.43
CA PHE A 89 5.55 -10.84 1.86
C PHE A 89 5.89 -11.85 2.96
N SER A 90 6.55 -11.42 4.04
CA SER A 90 6.92 -12.29 5.16
C SER A 90 5.72 -12.86 5.94
N ILE A 91 4.60 -12.11 5.96
CA ILE A 91 3.35 -12.53 6.60
C ILE A 91 2.60 -13.54 5.72
N VAL A 92 2.48 -13.25 4.42
CA VAL A 92 1.63 -14.03 3.50
C VAL A 92 2.37 -15.24 2.91
N ARG A 93 3.66 -15.10 2.61
CA ARG A 93 4.53 -16.12 2.00
C ARG A 93 3.91 -16.79 0.77
N PRO A 94 3.61 -16.03 -0.31
CA PRO A 94 3.02 -16.59 -1.51
C PRO A 94 3.91 -17.69 -2.10
N ARG A 95 3.30 -18.78 -2.56
CA ARG A 95 4.03 -19.95 -3.10
C ARG A 95 4.09 -20.03 -4.61
N ARG A 96 3.28 -19.23 -5.32
CA ARG A 96 3.17 -19.28 -6.79
C ARG A 96 3.31 -17.91 -7.43
N LEU A 97 2.60 -16.90 -6.94
CA LEU A 97 2.53 -15.59 -7.60
C LEU A 97 2.58 -14.43 -6.61
N LEU A 98 3.37 -13.41 -6.95
CA LEU A 98 3.25 -12.06 -6.43
C LEU A 98 2.82 -11.11 -7.56
N TYR A 99 1.65 -10.52 -7.43
CA TYR A 99 1.12 -9.54 -8.38
C TYR A 99 1.09 -8.15 -7.73
N MET A 100 1.84 -7.20 -8.29
CA MET A 100 1.95 -5.82 -7.81
C MET A 100 1.22 -4.89 -8.77
N ALA A 101 0.10 -4.32 -8.34
CA ALA A 101 -0.74 -3.46 -9.17
C ALA A 101 -0.65 -2.00 -8.72
N ILE A 102 -0.14 -1.14 -9.61
CA ILE A 102 -0.13 0.30 -9.44
C ILE A 102 -1.33 0.89 -10.21
N ASP A 103 -2.01 1.91 -9.67
CA ASP A 103 -3.06 2.58 -10.42
C ASP A 103 -2.50 3.17 -11.72
N GLY A 104 -3.15 2.81 -12.83
CA GLY A 104 -2.98 3.45 -14.12
C GLY A 104 -4.07 4.47 -14.39
N VAL A 105 -4.24 4.83 -15.67
CA VAL A 105 -5.31 5.73 -16.09
C VAL A 105 -6.68 5.10 -15.79
N ALA A 106 -7.44 5.72 -14.89
CA ALA A 106 -8.73 5.23 -14.42
C ALA A 106 -9.91 5.69 -15.30
N PRO A 107 -11.07 5.02 -15.23
CA PRO A 107 -12.30 5.46 -15.91
C PRO A 107 -12.78 6.84 -15.45
N ARG A 108 -13.54 7.54 -16.30
CA ARG A 108 -14.05 8.90 -16.02
C ARG A 108 -14.80 9.02 -14.68
N ALA A 109 -15.56 8.00 -14.30
CA ALA A 109 -16.28 7.97 -13.03
C ALA A 109 -15.32 8.09 -11.83
N LYS A 110 -14.24 7.29 -11.82
CA LYS A 110 -13.19 7.35 -10.80
C LYS A 110 -12.41 8.66 -10.88
N MET A 111 -12.09 9.15 -12.07
CA MET A 111 -11.41 10.44 -12.24
C MET A 111 -12.18 11.60 -11.60
N ASN A 112 -13.50 11.64 -11.75
CA ASN A 112 -14.34 12.66 -11.10
C ASN A 112 -14.29 12.56 -9.56
N GLN A 113 -14.28 11.34 -9.03
CA GLN A 113 -14.14 11.09 -7.60
C GLN A 113 -12.76 11.51 -7.08
N GLN A 114 -11.69 11.12 -7.77
CA GLN A 114 -10.31 11.50 -7.44
C GLN A 114 -10.12 13.03 -7.51
N ARG A 115 -10.63 13.68 -8.57
CA ARG A 115 -10.64 15.15 -8.69
C ARG A 115 -11.31 15.79 -7.48
N SER A 116 -12.54 15.38 -7.14
CA SER A 116 -13.26 15.95 -6.00
C SER A 116 -12.49 15.79 -4.68
N ARG A 117 -11.85 14.63 -4.46
CA ARG A 117 -11.03 14.38 -3.26
C ARG A 117 -9.80 15.30 -3.22
N ARG A 118 -9.04 15.41 -4.32
CA ARG A 118 -7.82 16.23 -4.40
C ARG A 118 -8.09 17.72 -4.22
N PHE A 119 -9.17 18.22 -4.82
CA PHE A 119 -9.60 19.62 -4.63
C PHE A 119 -9.96 19.90 -3.18
N ARG A 120 -10.66 18.98 -2.51
CA ARG A 120 -10.98 19.11 -1.09
C ARG A 120 -9.72 19.10 -0.22
N ALA A 121 -8.82 18.14 -0.42
CA ALA A 121 -7.58 18.03 0.36
C ALA A 121 -6.70 19.29 0.22
N SER A 122 -6.60 19.83 -1.00
CA SER A 122 -5.85 21.08 -1.25
C SER A 122 -6.48 22.27 -0.50
N LYS A 123 -7.82 22.38 -0.53
CA LYS A 123 -8.56 23.42 0.20
C LYS A 123 -8.40 23.28 1.71
N GLU A 124 -8.57 22.08 2.25
CA GLU A 124 -8.41 21.78 3.69
C GLU A 124 -6.99 22.07 4.17
N SER A 125 -5.97 21.79 3.35
CA SER A 125 -4.58 22.13 3.66
C SER A 125 -4.36 23.63 3.79
N VAL A 126 -4.90 24.43 2.87
CA VAL A 126 -4.81 25.90 2.93
C VAL A 126 -5.57 26.44 4.15
N GLU A 127 -6.81 25.99 4.36
CA GLU A 127 -7.62 26.40 5.52
C GLU A 127 -6.95 26.05 6.85
N LYS A 128 -6.27 24.90 6.93
CA LYS A 128 -5.51 24.48 8.11
C LYS A 128 -4.31 25.39 8.38
N VAL A 129 -3.57 25.78 7.33
CA VAL A 129 -2.44 26.71 7.46
C VAL A 129 -2.92 28.07 7.96
N ASP A 130 -3.98 28.61 7.35
CA ASP A 130 -4.56 29.90 7.74
C ASP A 130 -5.10 29.87 9.19
N LEU A 131 -5.76 28.77 9.57
CA LEU A 131 -6.26 28.57 10.93
C LEU A 131 -5.12 28.53 11.96
N ILE A 132 -4.04 27.80 11.66
CA ILE A 132 -2.87 27.73 12.54
C ILE A 132 -2.22 29.11 12.69
N SER A 133 -2.08 29.90 11.60
CA SER A 133 -1.53 31.26 11.65
C SER A 133 -2.35 32.16 12.57
N ARG A 134 -3.68 32.19 12.38
CA ARG A 134 -4.60 33.01 13.20
C ARG A 134 -4.56 32.61 14.68
N LEU A 135 -4.56 31.32 14.98
CA LEU A 135 -4.47 30.81 16.35
C LEU A 135 -3.14 31.19 17.01
N ARG A 136 -2.02 31.13 16.27
CA ARG A 136 -0.72 31.57 16.79
C ARG A 136 -0.71 33.06 17.12
N GLU A 137 -1.24 33.91 16.24
CA GLU A 137 -1.37 35.36 16.47
C GLU A 137 -2.22 35.66 17.71
N GLU A 138 -3.38 35.01 17.84
CA GLU A 138 -4.28 35.20 18.98
C GLU A 138 -3.63 34.80 20.31
N LEU A 139 -2.99 33.63 20.36
CA LEU A 139 -2.33 33.14 21.58
C LEU A 139 -1.11 33.99 21.96
N THR A 140 -0.36 34.47 20.96
CA THR A 140 0.77 35.38 21.18
C THR A 140 0.28 36.72 21.74
N SER A 141 -0.84 37.24 21.23
CA SER A 141 -1.46 38.48 21.76
C SER A 141 -1.94 38.34 23.21
N LYS A 142 -2.30 37.12 23.63
CA LYS A 142 -2.66 36.78 25.02
C LYS A 142 -1.44 36.54 25.93
N GLY A 143 -0.22 36.75 25.43
CA GLY A 143 1.03 36.59 26.18
C GLY A 143 1.48 35.13 26.39
N ILE A 144 0.87 34.17 25.67
CA ILE A 144 1.26 32.75 25.76
C ILE A 144 2.49 32.53 24.89
N GLN A 145 3.58 32.03 25.49
CA GLN A 145 4.77 31.64 24.72
C GLN A 145 4.50 30.33 23.97
N LEU A 146 4.60 30.39 22.65
CA LEU A 146 4.43 29.25 21.77
C LEU A 146 5.79 28.66 21.37
N PRO A 147 5.86 27.34 21.10
CA PRO A 147 7.03 26.76 20.49
C PRO A 147 7.31 27.43 19.12
N PRO A 148 8.58 27.47 18.69
CA PRO A 148 8.94 28.01 17.39
C PRO A 148 8.17 27.32 16.27
N GLU A 149 7.94 28.03 15.18
CA GLU A 149 7.41 27.39 13.98
C GLU A 149 8.36 26.29 13.55
N LYS A 150 7.80 25.11 13.29
CA LYS A 150 8.57 24.07 12.62
C LYS A 150 9.00 24.65 11.27
N PRO A 151 10.25 24.45 10.84
CA PRO A 151 10.65 24.84 9.50
C PRO A 151 9.66 24.24 8.49
N LYS A 152 9.38 24.97 7.41
CA LYS A 152 8.62 24.42 6.29
C LYS A 152 9.44 23.28 5.69
N GLU A 153 9.26 22.07 6.21
CA GLU A 153 9.76 20.86 5.58
C GLU A 153 9.13 20.77 4.18
N GLU A 154 9.92 20.35 3.19
CA GLU A 154 9.39 20.11 1.85
C GLU A 154 8.32 19.01 1.96
N HIS A 155 7.06 19.43 1.92
CA HIS A 155 5.95 18.51 2.02
C HIS A 155 5.86 17.72 0.72
N PHE A 156 5.96 16.39 0.79
CA PHE A 156 5.74 15.54 -0.37
C PHE A 156 4.34 15.79 -0.95
N ASP A 157 4.27 16.15 -2.23
CA ASP A 157 2.99 16.37 -2.91
C ASP A 157 2.36 15.03 -3.28
N SER A 158 1.35 14.59 -2.51
CA SER A 158 0.64 13.33 -2.77
C SER A 158 -0.04 13.30 -4.14
N ASN A 159 -0.27 14.45 -4.80
CA ASN A 159 -0.80 14.47 -6.16
C ASN A 159 0.20 13.90 -7.18
N CYS A 160 1.49 13.81 -6.85
CA CYS A 160 2.48 13.17 -7.71
C CYS A 160 2.28 11.65 -7.81
N ILE A 161 1.50 11.05 -6.90
CA ILE A 161 1.02 9.66 -6.97
C ILE A 161 -0.13 9.60 -7.99
N THR A 162 0.22 9.81 -9.27
CA THR A 162 -0.69 9.81 -10.41
C THR A 162 0.05 9.29 -11.64
N PRO A 163 -0.57 8.47 -12.49
CA PRO A 163 -0.01 8.10 -13.77
C PRO A 163 0.50 9.30 -14.58
N GLY A 164 1.66 9.15 -15.21
CA GLY A 164 2.27 10.18 -16.06
C GLY A 164 3.21 11.16 -15.34
N THR A 165 3.36 11.07 -14.01
CA THR A 165 4.32 11.91 -13.28
C THR A 165 5.74 11.32 -13.32
N PRO A 166 6.80 12.16 -13.19
CA PRO A 166 8.17 11.68 -13.07
C PRO A 166 8.38 10.74 -11.86
N PHE A 167 7.67 10.98 -10.76
CA PHE A 167 7.70 10.14 -9.57
C PHE A 167 7.28 8.71 -9.89
N MET A 168 6.14 8.50 -10.56
CA MET A 168 5.67 7.16 -10.91
C MET A 168 6.61 6.42 -11.88
N ALA A 169 7.26 7.16 -12.78
CA ALA A 169 8.27 6.58 -13.68
C ALA A 169 9.53 6.12 -12.92
N ARG A 170 9.97 6.88 -11.90
CA ARG A 170 11.08 6.46 -11.02
C ARG A 170 10.68 5.29 -10.14
N LEU A 171 9.48 5.34 -9.54
CA LEU A 171 8.93 4.25 -8.73
C LEU A 171 8.91 2.92 -9.50
N ALA A 172 8.44 2.92 -10.75
CA ALA A 172 8.44 1.71 -11.57
C ALA A 172 9.84 1.12 -11.76
N LYS A 173 10.85 1.97 -12.03
CA LYS A 173 12.25 1.53 -12.16
C LYS A 173 12.79 0.96 -10.84
N CYS A 174 12.50 1.62 -9.72
CA CYS A 174 12.88 1.17 -8.38
C CYS A 174 12.25 -0.18 -8.05
N LEU A 175 10.96 -0.39 -8.39
CA LEU A 175 10.28 -1.66 -8.18
C LEU A 175 10.82 -2.78 -9.08
N HIS A 176 11.18 -2.50 -10.33
CA HIS A 176 11.88 -3.47 -11.17
C HIS A 176 13.20 -3.91 -10.55
N TYR A 177 14.01 -2.95 -10.08
CA TYR A 177 15.24 -3.26 -9.35
C TYR A 177 14.97 -4.13 -8.11
N TYR A 178 14.02 -3.73 -7.28
CA TYR A 178 13.63 -4.45 -6.07
C TYR A 178 13.20 -5.90 -6.37
N ILE A 179 12.39 -6.11 -7.40
CA ILE A 179 11.96 -7.45 -7.81
C ILE A 179 13.16 -8.30 -8.23
N HIS A 180 14.06 -7.76 -9.04
CA HIS A 180 15.27 -8.47 -9.47
C HIS A 180 16.21 -8.78 -8.29
N ASP A 181 16.38 -7.84 -7.36
CA ASP A 181 17.18 -8.04 -6.16
C ASP A 181 16.60 -9.18 -5.30
N ARG A 182 15.28 -9.16 -5.04
CA ARG A 182 14.60 -10.22 -4.27
C ARG A 182 14.64 -11.58 -4.95
N LEU A 183 14.40 -11.66 -6.25
CA LEU A 183 14.49 -12.93 -6.99
C LEU A 183 15.88 -13.57 -6.95
N ASN A 184 16.94 -12.74 -6.90
CA ASN A 184 18.32 -13.23 -6.86
C ASN A 184 18.80 -13.58 -5.45
N ASN A 185 18.33 -12.86 -4.43
CA ASN A 185 18.91 -12.89 -3.08
C ASN A 185 17.99 -13.48 -2.00
N ASP A 186 16.67 -13.54 -2.22
CA ASP A 186 15.70 -14.03 -1.22
C ASP A 186 15.22 -15.46 -1.57
N PRO A 187 15.51 -16.47 -0.73
CA PRO A 187 15.08 -17.85 -0.96
C PRO A 187 13.57 -18.03 -1.13
N GLY A 188 12.75 -17.21 -0.46
CA GLY A 188 11.30 -17.27 -0.56
C GLY A 188 10.76 -16.81 -1.91
N TRP A 189 11.54 -16.06 -2.69
CA TRP A 189 11.17 -15.57 -4.02
C TRP A 189 11.60 -16.51 -5.15
N ARG A 190 12.45 -17.50 -4.87
CA ARG A 190 13.10 -18.32 -5.91
C ARG A 190 12.12 -19.06 -6.83
N ASN A 191 10.96 -19.47 -6.31
CA ASN A 191 10.00 -20.33 -7.00
C ASN A 191 8.66 -19.63 -7.31
N ILE A 192 8.59 -18.30 -7.19
CA ILE A 192 7.38 -17.55 -7.48
C ILE A 192 7.52 -16.79 -8.80
N GLU A 193 6.40 -16.62 -9.48
CA GLU A 193 6.28 -15.65 -10.56
C GLU A 193 5.97 -14.27 -9.97
N VAL A 194 6.59 -13.22 -10.51
CA VAL A 194 6.35 -11.85 -10.07
C VAL A 194 5.87 -11.02 -11.25
N ILE A 195 4.67 -10.43 -11.11
CA ILE A 195 4.07 -9.56 -12.12
C ILE A 195 3.98 -8.15 -11.58
N LEU A 196 4.62 -7.20 -12.24
CA LEU A 196 4.46 -5.77 -11.98
C LEU A 196 3.55 -5.15 -13.05
N SER A 197 2.37 -4.68 -12.64
CA SER A 197 1.50 -3.86 -13.47
C SER A 197 1.64 -2.40 -13.07
N ASP A 198 2.52 -1.68 -13.78
CA ASP A 198 2.86 -0.29 -13.49
C ASP A 198 1.74 0.71 -13.84
N ALA A 199 2.02 2.00 -13.63
CA ALA A 199 1.07 3.08 -13.91
C ALA A 199 0.83 3.33 -15.41
N ASN A 200 1.63 2.76 -16.31
CA ASN A 200 1.44 2.89 -17.77
C ASN A 200 0.39 1.90 -18.28
N VAL A 201 0.16 0.79 -17.57
CA VAL A 201 -0.98 -0.09 -17.83
C VAL A 201 -2.26 0.61 -17.39
N PRO A 202 -3.27 0.81 -18.25
CA PRO A 202 -4.51 1.50 -17.85
C PRO A 202 -5.33 0.66 -16.87
N GLY A 203 -6.17 1.34 -16.08
CA GLY A 203 -7.04 0.73 -15.08
C GLY A 203 -6.60 0.96 -13.64
N GLU A 204 -7.55 0.84 -12.72
CA GLU A 204 -7.30 0.91 -11.27
C GLU A 204 -6.64 -0.38 -10.80
N GLY A 205 -5.76 -0.32 -9.79
CA GLY A 205 -5.00 -1.46 -9.27
C GLY A 205 -5.91 -2.62 -8.88
N GLU A 206 -6.98 -2.33 -8.11
CA GLU A 206 -7.98 -3.32 -7.71
C GLU A 206 -8.65 -3.98 -8.93
N HIS A 207 -8.96 -3.21 -9.98
CA HIS A 207 -9.60 -3.74 -11.19
C HIS A 207 -8.65 -4.56 -12.05
N LYS A 208 -7.36 -4.19 -12.14
CA LYS A 208 -6.32 -4.96 -12.85
C LYS A 208 -6.12 -6.33 -12.21
N ILE A 209 -6.03 -6.38 -10.87
CA ILE A 209 -5.92 -7.62 -10.10
C ILE A 209 -7.12 -8.53 -10.39
N MET A 210 -8.32 -7.96 -10.38
CA MET A 210 -9.55 -8.69 -10.59
C MET A 210 -9.72 -9.19 -12.03
N ASP A 211 -9.34 -8.37 -13.01
CA ASP A 211 -9.28 -8.81 -14.41
C ASP A 211 -8.30 -9.97 -14.60
N PHE A 212 -7.15 -9.93 -13.93
CA PHE A 212 -6.19 -11.03 -13.94
C PHE A 212 -6.80 -12.31 -13.37
N ILE A 213 -7.42 -12.25 -12.18
CA ILE A 213 -8.05 -13.42 -11.54
C ILE A 213 -9.15 -14.00 -12.42
N ARG A 214 -10.03 -13.18 -12.99
CA ARG A 214 -11.10 -13.64 -13.90
C ARG A 214 -10.55 -14.36 -15.12
N ARG A 215 -9.49 -13.82 -15.73
CA ARG A 215 -8.85 -14.43 -16.90
C ARG A 215 -8.17 -15.74 -16.56
N GLN A 216 -7.54 -15.84 -15.38
CA GLN A 216 -6.97 -17.10 -14.89
C GLN A 216 -8.08 -18.14 -14.68
N ARG A 217 -9.17 -17.80 -13.99
CA ARG A 217 -10.29 -18.72 -13.76
C ARG A 217 -11.02 -19.18 -15.02
N ALA A 218 -10.97 -18.39 -16.09
CA ALA A 218 -11.53 -18.79 -17.38
C ALA A 218 -10.65 -19.81 -18.13
N ASN A 219 -9.40 -20.00 -17.71
CA ASN A 219 -8.52 -21.01 -18.29
C ASN A 219 -8.88 -22.41 -17.76
N PRO A 220 -9.13 -23.41 -18.65
CA PRO A 220 -9.41 -24.80 -18.23
C PRO A 220 -8.33 -25.43 -17.33
N ASP A 221 -7.07 -25.02 -17.47
CA ASP A 221 -5.94 -25.54 -16.68
C ASP A 221 -5.80 -24.86 -15.30
N HIS A 222 -6.70 -23.93 -14.96
CA HIS A 222 -6.65 -23.23 -13.68
C HIS A 222 -7.01 -24.15 -12.51
N ASP A 223 -6.16 -24.14 -11.49
CA ASP A 223 -6.45 -24.84 -10.24
C ASP A 223 -7.52 -24.10 -9.44
N ALA A 224 -8.72 -24.69 -9.36
CA ALA A 224 -9.86 -24.14 -8.64
C ALA A 224 -9.62 -23.99 -7.12
N ASN A 225 -8.59 -24.63 -6.56
CA ASN A 225 -8.24 -24.53 -5.14
C ASN A 225 -7.14 -23.50 -4.87
N THR A 226 -6.74 -22.71 -5.87
CA THR A 226 -5.73 -21.65 -5.71
C THR A 226 -6.16 -20.69 -4.59
N ARG A 227 -5.30 -20.54 -3.58
CA ARG A 227 -5.53 -19.67 -2.42
C ARG A 227 -5.02 -18.27 -2.68
N HIS A 228 -5.93 -17.31 -2.63
CA HIS A 228 -5.67 -15.91 -2.95
C HIS A 228 -5.59 -15.05 -1.69
N CYS A 229 -4.58 -14.18 -1.60
CA CYS A 229 -4.48 -13.12 -0.61
C CYS A 229 -4.40 -11.77 -1.32
N LEU A 230 -5.28 -10.83 -1.00
CA LEU A 230 -5.22 -9.45 -1.50
C LEU A 230 -4.92 -8.50 -0.36
N CYS A 231 -3.87 -7.71 -0.52
CA CYS A 231 -3.57 -6.56 0.32
C CYS A 231 -4.11 -5.29 -0.35
N GLY A 232 -5.13 -4.69 0.25
CA GLY A 232 -5.72 -3.43 -0.20
C GLY A 232 -6.42 -2.72 0.96
N ALA A 233 -6.40 -1.38 0.94
CA ALA A 233 -6.99 -0.55 1.99
C ALA A 233 -8.44 -0.13 1.67
N ASP A 234 -8.90 -0.32 0.43
CA ASP A 234 -10.21 0.13 0.00
C ASP A 234 -11.31 -0.89 0.35
N GLY A 235 -12.37 -0.44 1.01
CA GLY A 235 -13.51 -1.28 1.40
C GLY A 235 -14.28 -1.89 0.22
N ASN A 236 -14.09 -1.36 -0.99
CA ASN A 236 -14.59 -1.96 -2.23
C ASN A 236 -13.94 -3.32 -2.51
N THR A 237 -12.69 -3.49 -2.08
CA THR A 237 -11.91 -4.72 -2.25
C THR A 237 -12.67 -5.96 -1.81
N ILE A 238 -13.30 -5.93 -0.63
CA ILE A 238 -14.06 -7.07 -0.08
C ILE A 238 -15.25 -7.43 -0.97
N LEU A 239 -15.98 -6.43 -1.45
CA LEU A 239 -17.15 -6.62 -2.30
C LEU A 239 -16.77 -7.10 -3.69
N ILE A 240 -15.73 -6.50 -4.26
CA ILE A 240 -15.22 -6.82 -5.59
C ILE A 240 -14.70 -8.27 -5.62
N PHE A 241 -13.96 -8.72 -4.60
CA PHE A 241 -13.46 -10.09 -4.52
C PHE A 241 -14.55 -11.13 -4.33
N SER A 242 -15.61 -10.78 -3.59
CA SER A 242 -16.77 -11.67 -3.41
C SER A 242 -17.54 -11.94 -4.71
N ALA A 243 -17.30 -11.15 -5.76
CA ALA A 243 -17.95 -11.27 -7.06
C ALA A 243 -17.16 -12.11 -8.08
N CYS A 244 -16.02 -12.71 -7.70
CA CYS A 244 -15.23 -13.58 -8.57
C CYS A 244 -15.57 -15.06 -8.40
#